data_AF-A0A6D2F7S9-F1
#
_entry.id   AF-A0A6D2F7S9-F1
#
_cell.length_a   1.000
_cell.length_b   1.000
_cell.length_c   1.000
_cell.angle_alpha   90.00
_cell.angle_beta   90.00
_cell.angle_gamma   90.00
#
_symmetry.space_group_name_H-M   'P 1'
#
loop_
_entity.id
_entity.type
_entity.pdbx_description
1 polymer ?
#
loop_
_entity_poly.entity_id
_entity_poly.type
_entity_poly.pdbx_seq_one_letter_code
_entity_poly.pdbx_strand_id
1 'polypeptide(L)'
;AAAVLNLVDDGVIEWNDPEVVRALRGALKHGRRTPGRQQRNGSPLKPHEIAPSARLTRSERLQITRIRVDLAQNGIRPQRWELEALVRGAIVNYNEKQFSYPSVDEWSGFSGYSE
;
A
#
# COMPACT_ATOMS: atom_id res chain seq x y z
N ALA A 1 22.59 13.12 33.09
CA ALA A 1 22.82 13.89 31.84
C ALA A 1 23.62 15.17 32.05
N ALA A 2 23.69 15.73 33.27
CA ALA A 2 24.43 16.98 33.54
C ALA A 2 25.87 16.98 33.01
N ALA A 3 26.61 15.88 33.16
CA ALA A 3 27.98 15.78 32.65
C ALA A 3 28.10 15.88 31.11
N VAL A 4 27.11 15.39 30.35
CA VAL A 4 27.14 15.47 28.88
C VAL A 4 26.85 16.89 28.41
N LEU A 5 25.96 17.62 29.09
CA LEU A 5 25.68 19.02 28.78
C LEU A 5 26.90 19.90 29.05
N ASN A 6 27.60 19.68 30.17
CA ASN A 6 28.83 20.41 30.48
C ASN A 6 29.92 20.23 29.40
N LEU A 7 30.08 19.02 28.85
CA LEU A 7 31.06 18.74 27.79
C LEU A 7 30.70 19.37 26.44
N VAL A 8 29.41 19.54 26.19
CA VAL A 8 28.90 20.23 25.00
C VAL A 8 29.06 21.75 25.16
N ASP A 9 28.81 22.28 26.35
CA ASP A 9 29.03 23.71 26.68
C ASP A 9 30.52 24.08 26.69
N ASP A 10 31.40 23.16 27.11
CA ASP A 10 32.87 23.30 27.03
C ASP A 10 33.41 23.14 25.59
N GLY A 11 32.54 22.87 24.60
CA GLY A 11 32.90 22.73 23.18
C GLY A 11 33.71 21.46 22.85
N VAL A 12 33.82 20.52 23.80
CA VAL A 12 34.59 19.28 23.67
C VAL A 12 33.85 18.28 22.78
N ILE A 13 32.52 18.35 22.71
CA ILE A 13 31.69 17.44 21.93
C ILE A 13 30.64 18.22 21.15
N GLU A 14 30.46 17.88 19.86
CA GLU A 14 29.48 18.53 19.00
C GLU A 14 28.05 18.04 19.26
N TRP A 15 27.08 18.95 19.14
CA TRP A 15 25.65 18.65 19.22
C TRP A 15 25.16 17.60 18.20
N ASN A 16 25.90 17.40 17.12
CA ASN A 16 25.54 16.51 16.02
C ASN A 16 26.10 15.09 16.18
N ASP A 17 26.85 14.82 17.25
CA ASP A 17 27.34 13.47 17.54
C ASP A 17 26.14 12.56 17.89
N PRO A 18 25.94 11.44 17.17
CA PRO A 18 24.86 10.51 17.44
C PRO A 18 24.86 9.97 18.88
N GLU A 19 26.03 9.88 19.54
CA GLU A 19 26.13 9.42 20.92
C GLU A 19 25.62 10.46 21.94
N VAL A 20 25.87 11.75 21.69
CA VAL A 20 25.31 12.85 22.49
C VAL A 20 23.79 12.92 22.35
N VAL A 21 23.29 12.84 21.10
CA VAL A 21 21.86 12.83 20.81
C VAL A 21 21.18 11.63 21.48
N ARG A 22 21.83 10.45 21.48
CA ARG A 22 21.32 9.24 22.13
C ARG A 22 21.28 9.38 23.66
N ALA A 23 22.34 9.90 24.27
CA ALA A 23 22.42 10.12 25.71
C ALA A 23 21.36 11.12 26.19
N LEU A 24 21.19 12.23 25.46
CA LEU A 24 20.18 13.25 25.76
C LEU A 24 18.76 12.70 25.59
N ARG A 25 18.49 11.99 24.48
CA ARG A 25 17.19 11.32 24.26
C ARG A 25 16.88 10.30 25.36
N GLY A 26 17.89 9.56 25.83
CA GLY A 26 17.74 8.64 26.96
C GLY A 26 17.34 9.37 28.23
N ALA A 27 18.06 10.43 28.59
CA ALA A 27 17.76 11.25 29.75
C ALA A 27 16.36 11.88 29.71
N LEU A 28 15.96 12.43 28.56
CA LEU A 28 14.61 12.97 28.34
C LEU A 28 13.52 11.89 28.42
N LYS A 29 13.82 10.65 28.02
CA LYS A 29 12.88 9.53 28.17
C LYS A 29 12.71 9.10 29.62
N HIS A 30 13.77 9.12 30.43
CA HIS A 30 13.69 8.72 31.84
C HIS A 30 12.78 9.61 32.69
N GLY A 31 12.64 10.90 32.34
CA GLY A 31 11.75 11.83 33.05
C GLY A 31 10.28 11.82 32.57
N ARG A 32 9.98 11.18 31.43
CA ARG A 32 8.63 11.20 30.86
C ARG A 32 7.85 9.96 31.29
N ARG A 33 6.67 10.17 31.87
CA ARG A 33 5.68 9.10 32.05
C ARG A 33 5.35 8.53 30.68
N THR A 34 5.81 7.32 30.42
CA THR A 34 5.45 6.61 29.18
C THR A 34 3.96 6.28 29.27
N PRO A 35 3.14 6.56 28.25
CA PRO A 35 1.73 6.19 28.29
C PRO A 35 1.62 4.70 28.56
N GLY A 36 0.76 4.36 29.52
CA GLY A 36 0.58 3.00 30.00
C GLY A 36 0.17 2.08 28.85
N ARG A 37 0.44 0.78 28.96
CA ARG A 37 0.11 -0.19 27.90
C ARG A 37 -1.38 -0.15 27.51
N GLN A 38 -2.25 0.20 28.45
CA GLN A 38 -3.70 0.40 28.23
C GLN A 38 -4.05 1.70 27.48
N GLN A 39 -3.19 2.72 27.51
CA GLN A 39 -3.35 3.96 26.73
C GLN A 39 -2.82 3.82 25.30
N ARG A 40 -2.11 2.73 25.00
CA ARG A 40 -1.74 2.39 23.63
C ARG A 40 -2.95 1.81 22.95
N ASN A 41 -3.29 2.34 21.77
CA ASN A 41 -4.32 1.75 20.95
C ASN A 41 -3.89 0.33 20.56
N GLY A 42 -4.50 -0.67 21.21
CA GLY A 42 -4.27 -2.09 20.95
C GLY A 42 -5.11 -2.63 19.80
N SER A 43 -5.87 -1.77 19.11
CA SER A 43 -6.52 -2.20 17.87
C SER A 43 -5.43 -2.64 16.90
N PRO A 44 -5.59 -3.82 16.29
CA PRO A 44 -4.73 -4.23 15.18
C PRO A 44 -4.68 -3.08 14.19
N LEU A 45 -3.47 -2.69 13.75
CA LEU A 45 -3.33 -1.80 12.60
C LEU A 45 -4.23 -2.37 11.51
N LYS A 46 -5.26 -1.62 11.12
CA LYS A 46 -6.28 -2.12 10.19
C LYS A 46 -5.55 -2.71 8.98
N PRO A 47 -5.75 -3.99 8.62
CA PRO A 47 -5.25 -4.48 7.35
C PRO A 47 -5.82 -3.55 6.29
N HIS A 48 -4.96 -3.05 5.40
CA HIS A 48 -5.29 -2.07 4.35
C HIS A 48 -6.77 -2.15 3.96
N GLU A 49 -7.55 -1.15 4.36
CA GLU A 49 -8.96 -1.08 4.01
C GLU A 49 -9.04 -0.82 2.51
N ILE A 50 -9.17 -1.89 1.72
CA ILE A 50 -9.59 -1.79 0.32
C ILE A 50 -10.93 -1.07 0.35
N ALA A 51 -10.97 0.11 -0.27
CA ALA A 51 -12.18 0.92 -0.38
C ALA A 51 -13.32 0.04 -0.93
N PRO A 52 -14.58 0.21 -0.49
CA PRO A 52 -15.69 -0.60 -0.96
C PRO A 52 -15.79 -0.71 -2.48
N SER A 53 -15.45 0.36 -3.22
CA SER A 53 -15.39 0.42 -4.68
C SER A 53 -14.28 -0.43 -5.32
N ALA A 54 -13.16 -0.60 -4.63
CA ALA A 54 -12.04 -1.43 -5.10
C ALA A 54 -12.29 -2.93 -4.86
N ARG A 55 -13.34 -3.29 -4.11
CA ARG A 55 -13.71 -4.69 -3.90
C ARG A 55 -14.30 -5.28 -5.19
N LEU A 56 -13.74 -6.40 -5.61
CA LEU A 56 -14.29 -7.15 -6.73
C LEU A 56 -15.62 -7.81 -6.35
N THR A 57 -16.62 -7.66 -7.22
CA THR A 57 -17.91 -8.34 -7.14
C THR A 57 -17.77 -9.84 -7.39
N ARG A 58 -18.82 -10.63 -7.12
CA ARG A 58 -18.77 -12.09 -7.33
C ARG A 58 -18.57 -12.46 -8.80
N SER A 59 -19.24 -11.74 -9.70
CA SER A 59 -19.13 -11.93 -11.15
C SER A 59 -17.74 -11.58 -11.67
N GLU A 60 -17.18 -10.45 -11.21
CA GLU A 60 -15.81 -10.03 -11.52
C GLU A 60 -14.79 -11.09 -11.09
N ARG A 61 -14.92 -11.63 -9.87
CA ARG A 61 -14.05 -12.72 -9.37
C ARG A 61 -14.13 -13.99 -10.22
N LEU A 62 -15.31 -14.31 -10.75
CA LEU A 62 -15.49 -15.43 -11.67
C LEU A 62 -14.80 -15.19 -13.01
N GLN A 63 -14.85 -13.94 -13.51
CA GLN A 63 -14.20 -13.55 -14.75
C GLN A 63 -12.66 -13.60 -14.66
N ILE A 64 -12.08 -13.28 -13.49
CA ILE A 64 -10.63 -13.38 -13.25
C ILE A 64 -10.09 -14.76 -13.65
N THR A 65 -10.77 -15.83 -13.27
CA THR A 65 -10.31 -17.19 -13.57
C THR A 65 -10.29 -17.44 -15.08
N ARG A 66 -11.30 -16.97 -15.82
CA ARG A 66 -11.37 -17.09 -17.28
C ARG A 66 -10.22 -16.33 -17.95
N ILE A 67 -10.05 -15.05 -17.59
CA ILE A 67 -8.97 -14.19 -18.11
C ILE A 67 -7.60 -14.80 -17.80
N ARG A 68 -7.40 -15.34 -16.59
CA ARG A 68 -6.14 -15.97 -16.20
C ARG A 68 -5.82 -17.19 -17.07
N VAL A 69 -6.82 -18.02 -17.39
CA VAL A 69 -6.63 -19.18 -18.27
C VAL A 69 -6.29 -18.72 -19.69
N ASP A 70 -7.00 -17.74 -20.23
CA ASP A 70 -6.75 -17.19 -21.56
C ASP A 70 -5.36 -16.56 -21.68
N LEU A 71 -4.93 -15.80 -20.67
CA LEU A 71 -3.58 -15.23 -20.62
C LEU A 71 -2.51 -16.31 -20.50
N ALA A 72 -2.75 -17.37 -19.71
CA ALA A 72 -1.83 -18.50 -19.59
C ALA A 72 -1.69 -19.29 -20.90
N GLN A 73 -2.76 -19.42 -21.70
CA GLN A 73 -2.69 -19.99 -23.05
C GLN A 73 -1.81 -19.16 -23.99
N ASN A 74 -1.77 -17.84 -23.79
CA ASN A 74 -0.87 -16.95 -24.49
C ASN A 74 0.56 -16.92 -23.90
N GLY A 75 0.84 -17.76 -22.90
CA GLY A 75 2.13 -17.83 -22.21
C GLY A 75 2.39 -16.68 -21.23
N ILE A 76 1.37 -15.86 -20.93
CA ILE A 76 1.48 -14.69 -20.06
C ILE A 76 1.18 -15.11 -18.61
N ARG A 77 2.03 -14.66 -17.68
CA ARG A 77 1.80 -14.82 -16.23
C ARG A 77 1.33 -13.48 -15.65
N PRO A 78 0.02 -13.27 -15.52
CA PRO A 78 -0.50 -11.97 -15.11
C PRO A 78 -0.30 -11.70 -13.63
N GLN A 79 0.03 -10.46 -13.31
CA GLN A 79 0.02 -9.92 -11.96
C GLN A 79 -1.41 -9.69 -11.47
N ARG A 80 -1.55 -9.54 -10.15
CA ARG A 80 -2.86 -9.38 -9.53
C ARG A 80 -3.59 -8.12 -10.01
N TRP A 81 -2.89 -7.00 -10.05
CA TRP A 81 -3.48 -5.73 -10.47
C TRP A 81 -3.87 -5.74 -11.96
N GLU A 82 -3.16 -6.50 -12.81
CA GLU A 82 -3.46 -6.64 -14.24
C GLU A 82 -4.78 -7.38 -14.46
N LEU A 83 -5.02 -8.45 -13.68
CA LEU A 83 -6.30 -9.17 -13.70
C LEU A 83 -7.44 -8.29 -13.22
N GLU A 84 -7.22 -7.52 -12.14
CA GLU A 84 -8.20 -6.58 -11.60
C GLU A 84 -8.53 -5.49 -12.63
N ALA A 85 -7.53 -4.95 -13.33
CA ALA A 85 -7.72 -3.96 -14.39
C ALA A 85 -8.50 -4.54 -15.58
N LEU A 86 -8.12 -5.71 -16.08
CA LEU A 86 -8.77 -6.36 -17.23
C LEU A 86 -10.24 -6.70 -16.96
N VAL A 87 -10.56 -7.17 -15.75
CA VAL A 87 -11.95 -7.45 -15.36
C VAL A 87 -12.81 -6.19 -15.29
N ARG A 88 -12.20 -5.05 -14.99
CA ARG A 88 -12.88 -3.74 -14.98
C ARG A 88 -13.02 -3.13 -16.38
N GLY A 89 -12.58 -3.82 -17.43
CA GLY A 89 -12.61 -3.32 -18.80
C GLY A 89 -11.44 -2.43 -19.18
N ALA A 90 -10.38 -2.38 -18.36
CA ALA A 90 -9.15 -1.71 -18.75
C ALA A 90 -8.41 -2.52 -19.82
N ILE A 91 -7.55 -1.83 -20.55
CA ILE A 91 -6.73 -2.42 -21.59
C ILE A 91 -5.31 -2.60 -21.07
N VAL A 92 -4.79 -3.83 -21.11
CA VAL A 92 -3.41 -4.13 -20.68
C VAL A 92 -2.59 -4.57 -21.89
N ASN A 93 -1.45 -3.90 -22.09
CA ASN A 93 -0.51 -4.24 -23.13
C ASN A 93 0.56 -5.16 -22.56
N TYR A 94 0.66 -6.37 -23.11
CA TYR A 94 1.74 -7.30 -22.81
C TYR A 94 2.66 -7.36 -24.02
N ASN A 95 3.85 -6.77 -23.89
CA ASN A 95 4.81 -6.61 -24.98
C ASN A 95 4.15 -5.91 -26.20
N GLU A 96 3.84 -6.66 -27.25
CA GLU A 96 3.23 -6.17 -28.50
C GLU A 96 1.74 -6.53 -28.65
N LYS A 97 1.16 -7.24 -27.67
CA LYS A 97 -0.23 -7.69 -27.71
C LYS A 97 -1.07 -6.93 -26.71
N GLN A 98 -2.17 -6.38 -27.20
CA GLN A 98 -3.15 -5.67 -26.40
C GLN A 98 -4.29 -6.62 -26.02
N PHE A 99 -4.63 -6.65 -24.73
CA PHE A 99 -5.74 -7.46 -24.21
C PHE A 99 -6.78 -6.55 -23.58
N SER A 100 -8.04 -6.75 -23.99
CA SER A 100 -9.22 -6.10 -23.46
C SER A 100 -10.31 -7.14 -23.31
N TYR A 101 -11.04 -7.08 -22.20
CA TYR A 101 -12.18 -7.96 -21.94
C TYR A 101 -13.38 -7.10 -21.60
N PRO A 102 -14.60 -7.47 -22.05
CA PRO A 102 -15.79 -6.74 -21.69
C PRO A 102 -15.98 -6.80 -20.17
N SER A 103 -16.25 -5.65 -19.55
CA SER A 103 -16.62 -5.60 -18.14
C SER A 103 -17.95 -6.33 -17.94
N VAL A 104 -18.11 -7.13 -16.88
CA VAL A 104 -19.38 -7.83 -16.61
C VAL A 104 -20.56 -6.87 -16.44
N ASP A 105 -20.28 -5.62 -16.09
CA ASP A 105 -21.27 -4.53 -15.99
C ASP A 105 -21.41 -3.82 -17.35
N GLU A 106 -21.75 -4.58 -18.39
CA GLU A 106 -22.04 -4.02 -19.71
C GLU A 106 -23.38 -3.26 -19.61
N TRP A 107 -23.29 -1.94 -19.44
CA TRP A 107 -24.42 -1.04 -19.68
C TRP A 107 -24.85 -1.20 -21.13
N SER A 108 -25.83 -2.07 -21.36
CA SER A 108 -26.28 -2.57 -22.66
C SER A 108 -27.05 -1.53 -23.48
N GLY A 109 -26.94 -0.24 -23.14
CA GLY A 109 -27.75 0.86 -23.67
C GLY A 109 -27.10 1.76 -24.72
N PHE A 110 -25.82 1.59 -25.06
CA PHE A 110 -25.08 2.56 -25.91
C PHE A 110 -24.50 1.99 -27.21
N SER A 111 -24.89 0.79 -27.65
CA SER A 111 -24.41 0.19 -28.91
C SER A 111 -25.37 0.38 -30.10
N GLY A 112 -26.01 1.56 -30.23
CA GLY A 112 -27.13 1.74 -31.16
C GLY A 112 -27.26 3.06 -31.93
N TYR A 113 -26.27 3.97 -31.92
CA TYR A 113 -26.32 5.17 -32.75
C TYR A 113 -25.05 5.27 -33.61
N SER A 114 -25.10 4.62 -34.77
CA SER A 114 -24.29 5.02 -35.92
C SER A 114 -25.21 5.90 -36.79
N GLU A 115 -24.78 7.13 -37.05
CA GLU A 115 -25.42 8.08 -37.99
C GLU A 115 -25.01 7.74 -39.43
#